data_AF-A0A7D4UKK0-F1
#
_entry.id   AF-A0A7D4UKK0-F1
#
_cell.length_a   1.000
_cell.length_b   1.000
_cell.length_c   1.000
_cell.angle_alpha   90.00
_cell.angle_beta   90.00
_cell.angle_gamma   90.00
#
_symmetry.space_group_name_H-M   'P 1'
#
loop_
_entity.id
_entity.type
_entity.pdbx_description
1 polymer ?
#
loop_
_entity_poly.entity_id
_entity_poly.type
_entity_poly.pdbx_seq_one_letter_code
_entity_poly.pdbx_strand_id
1 'polypeptide(L)'
;MVTITLKTITGKISICMPEKLNEVTLGQLIEMQAAKNLSDVQAVSILSGTPLQQLQNITHAPDLEAFNPQVASIAHQIKYLYNSDAIPQKTTFIIDGKPVTVKVMKNLSVEPAGAFLAAREIIADEIAKHIQQHGEENWQGSFSPSLSSCAQILAQYFYCRATGKPYNEYAAAEFEEQVRQLPVTDALPIAKYFFLNYPTLSKPKTGFWHRLCRLWSNGPV
;
A
#
# COMPACT_ATOMS: atom_id res chain seq x y z
N MET A 1 10.99 6.31 -17.42
CA MET A 1 10.75 7.68 -16.89
C MET A 1 11.05 8.73 -17.95
N VAL A 2 10.16 9.70 -18.16
CA VAL A 2 10.36 10.87 -19.04
C VAL A 2 10.73 12.08 -18.20
N THR A 3 11.75 12.82 -18.62
CA THR A 3 12.07 14.13 -18.01
C THR A 3 11.73 15.25 -18.98
N ILE A 4 10.92 16.22 -18.53
CA ILE A 4 10.57 17.42 -19.29
C ILE A 4 10.99 18.65 -18.50
N THR A 5 11.70 19.58 -19.16
CA THR A 5 12.10 20.85 -18.54
C THR A 5 11.11 21.96 -18.91
N LEU A 6 10.48 22.56 -17.91
CA LEU A 6 9.53 23.65 -18.07
C LEU A 6 10.10 24.97 -17.56
N LYS A 7 9.61 26.10 -18.13
CA LYS A 7 9.95 27.44 -17.65
C LYS A 7 9.03 27.82 -16.49
N THR A 8 9.62 28.43 -15.48
CA THR A 8 8.94 28.95 -14.29
C THR A 8 9.21 30.44 -14.16
N ILE A 9 8.44 31.12 -13.32
CA ILE A 9 8.61 32.56 -13.04
C ILE A 9 10.01 32.84 -12.46
N THR A 10 10.60 31.86 -11.76
CA THR A 10 11.91 31.98 -11.08
C THR A 10 13.07 31.30 -11.83
N GLY A 11 12.83 30.66 -12.99
CA GLY A 11 13.87 29.92 -13.72
C GLY A 11 13.35 28.74 -14.54
N LYS A 12 13.97 27.57 -14.39
CA LYS A 12 13.56 26.32 -15.07
C LYS A 12 13.37 25.21 -14.04
N ILE A 13 12.37 24.36 -14.24
CA ILE A 13 12.12 23.17 -13.44
C ILE A 13 12.19 21.93 -14.33
N SER A 14 12.79 20.86 -13.81
CA SER A 14 12.85 19.57 -14.50
C SER A 14 11.88 18.62 -13.80
N ILE A 15 10.84 18.18 -14.50
CA ILE A 15 9.82 17.29 -13.99
C ILE A 15 10.08 15.89 -14.57
N CYS A 16 10.23 14.90 -13.69
CA CYS A 16 10.41 13.50 -14.08
C CYS A 16 9.11 12.75 -13.87
N MET A 17 8.50 12.22 -14.94
CA MET A 17 7.27 11.44 -14.86
C MET A 17 7.54 9.96 -15.11
N PRO A 18 6.87 9.06 -14.36
CA PRO A 18 6.91 7.64 -14.66
C PRO A 18 6.28 7.33 -16.02
N GLU A 19 6.86 6.39 -16.75
CA GLU A 19 6.29 5.87 -18.02
C GLU A 19 5.57 4.55 -17.81
N LYS A 20 6.06 3.78 -16.83
CA LYS A 20 5.63 2.41 -16.55
C LYS A 20 5.15 2.31 -15.12
N LEU A 21 4.19 1.42 -14.88
CA LEU A 21 3.61 1.22 -13.55
C LEU A 21 4.63 0.76 -12.50
N ASN A 22 5.68 0.05 -12.90
CA ASN A 22 6.76 -0.38 -12.00
C ASN A 22 7.69 0.77 -11.55
N GLU A 23 7.55 1.97 -12.15
CA GLU A 23 8.25 3.18 -11.71
C GLU A 23 7.41 3.99 -10.71
N VAL A 24 6.12 3.64 -10.55
CA VAL A 24 5.22 4.26 -9.58
C VAL A 24 5.36 3.52 -8.25
N THR A 25 5.52 4.28 -7.17
CA THR A 25 5.65 3.74 -5.81
C THR A 25 4.28 3.57 -5.14
N LEU A 26 4.20 2.69 -4.15
CA LEU A 26 2.98 2.48 -3.37
C LEU A 26 2.52 3.78 -2.67
N GLY A 27 3.48 4.57 -2.15
CA GLY A 27 3.22 5.85 -1.51
C GLY A 27 2.53 6.85 -2.44
N GLN A 28 2.97 6.95 -3.69
CA GLN A 28 2.34 7.81 -4.68
C GLN A 28 0.88 7.39 -4.95
N LEU A 29 0.59 6.09 -5.03
CA LEU A 29 -0.81 5.65 -5.17
C LEU A 29 -1.65 5.88 -3.91
N ILE A 30 -1.07 5.76 -2.72
CA ILE A 30 -1.76 6.09 -1.46
C ILE A 30 -2.15 7.57 -1.45
N GLU A 31 -1.24 8.47 -1.82
CA GLU A 31 -1.51 9.90 -1.92
C GLU A 31 -2.61 10.20 -2.95
N MET A 32 -2.58 9.53 -4.10
CA MET A 32 -3.65 9.64 -5.11
C MET A 32 -5.01 9.14 -4.59
N GLN A 33 -5.05 8.03 -3.84
CA GLN A 33 -6.29 7.49 -3.27
C GLN A 33 -6.87 8.40 -2.18
N ALA A 34 -6.00 9.07 -1.41
CA ALA A 34 -6.42 10.00 -0.35
C ALA A 34 -7.02 11.31 -0.90
N ALA A 35 -6.66 11.70 -2.13
CA ALA A 35 -7.16 12.92 -2.76
C ALA A 35 -8.58 12.73 -3.33
N LYS A 36 -9.59 13.19 -2.58
CA LYS A 36 -11.02 13.08 -2.96
C LYS A 36 -11.37 13.72 -4.32
N ASN A 37 -10.71 14.82 -4.68
CA ASN A 37 -10.89 15.56 -5.94
C ASN A 37 -9.52 15.83 -6.55
N LEU A 38 -8.90 14.80 -7.11
CA LEU A 38 -7.57 14.87 -7.70
C LEU A 38 -7.61 15.71 -9.00
N SER A 39 -6.97 16.88 -8.99
CA SER A 39 -6.76 17.66 -10.21
C SER A 39 -5.56 17.15 -11.02
N ASP A 40 -5.50 17.43 -12.32
CA ASP A 40 -4.38 17.00 -13.17
C ASP A 40 -3.03 17.50 -12.64
N VAL A 41 -2.98 18.73 -12.10
CA VAL A 41 -1.77 19.31 -11.51
C VAL A 41 -1.36 18.57 -10.23
N GLN A 42 -2.33 18.13 -9.42
CA GLN A 42 -2.05 17.29 -8.25
C GLN A 42 -1.56 15.90 -8.66
N ALA A 43 -2.15 15.31 -9.70
CA ALA A 43 -1.70 14.04 -10.25
C ALA A 43 -0.24 14.11 -10.70
N VAL A 44 0.13 15.17 -11.44
CA VAL A 44 1.52 15.42 -11.88
C VAL A 44 2.43 15.65 -10.68
N SER A 45 2.00 16.41 -9.66
CA SER A 45 2.77 16.63 -8.43
C SER A 45 3.13 15.31 -7.73
N ILE A 46 2.13 14.44 -7.54
CA ILE A 46 2.31 13.16 -6.85
C ILE A 46 3.18 12.21 -7.68
N LEU A 47 2.84 12.02 -8.97
CA LEU A 47 3.55 11.08 -9.85
C LEU A 47 5.00 11.49 -10.11
N SER A 48 5.28 12.80 -10.20
CA SER A 48 6.64 13.30 -10.41
C SER A 48 7.45 13.48 -9.13
N GLY A 49 6.80 13.44 -7.96
CA GLY A 49 7.42 13.83 -6.69
C GLY A 49 7.78 15.32 -6.61
N THR A 50 7.27 16.15 -7.52
CA THR A 50 7.54 17.59 -7.55
C THR A 50 6.53 18.32 -6.66
N PRO A 51 6.96 19.19 -5.72
CA PRO A 51 6.05 19.94 -4.88
C PRO A 51 5.06 20.79 -5.68
N LEU A 52 3.78 20.76 -5.30
CA LEU A 52 2.69 21.45 -6.00
C LEU A 52 2.94 22.96 -6.15
N GLN A 53 3.54 23.59 -5.15
CA GLN A 53 3.92 25.01 -5.17
C GLN A 53 4.88 25.35 -6.31
N GLN A 54 5.78 24.42 -6.67
CA GLN A 54 6.71 24.61 -7.77
C GLN A 54 6.02 24.48 -9.12
N LEU A 55 5.02 23.60 -9.24
CA LEU A 55 4.20 23.46 -10.43
C LEU A 55 3.28 24.67 -10.65
N GLN A 56 2.80 25.29 -9.57
CA GLN A 56 2.00 26.53 -9.64
C GLN A 56 2.81 27.73 -10.16
N ASN A 57 4.15 27.68 -10.10
CA ASN A 57 5.02 28.74 -10.60
C ASN A 57 5.38 28.60 -12.09
N ILE A 58 4.77 27.64 -12.80
CA ILE A 58 4.98 27.45 -14.24
C ILE A 58 4.28 28.58 -15.01
N THR A 59 5.00 29.21 -15.93
CA THR A 59 4.54 30.41 -16.64
C THR A 59 3.44 30.14 -17.66
N HIS A 60 3.39 28.93 -18.22
CA HIS A 60 2.41 28.51 -19.21
C HIS A 60 1.71 27.22 -18.76
N ALA A 61 0.46 27.37 -18.30
CA ALA A 61 -0.38 26.24 -17.90
C ALA A 61 -0.55 25.13 -18.98
N PRO A 62 -0.62 25.44 -20.30
CA PRO A 62 -0.70 24.41 -21.34
C PRO A 62 0.52 23.49 -21.41
N ASP A 63 1.69 23.91 -20.89
CA ASP A 63 2.88 23.06 -20.87
C ASP A 63 2.71 21.83 -19.98
N LEU A 64 1.75 21.85 -19.04
CA LEU A 64 1.39 20.70 -18.20
C LEU A 64 0.58 19.65 -18.96
N GLU A 65 -0.11 20.02 -20.04
CA GLU A 65 -0.84 19.06 -20.89
C GLU A 65 0.10 18.07 -21.59
N ALA A 66 1.40 18.42 -21.70
CA ALA A 66 2.44 17.53 -22.22
C ALA A 66 2.59 16.24 -21.39
N PHE A 67 2.06 16.21 -20.16
CA PHE A 67 2.08 15.03 -19.29
C PHE A 67 0.80 14.19 -19.35
N ASN A 68 -0.27 14.67 -20.02
CA ASN A 68 -1.53 13.95 -20.14
C ASN A 68 -1.37 12.55 -20.78
N PRO A 69 -0.56 12.36 -21.84
CA PRO A 69 -0.32 11.03 -22.41
C PRO A 69 0.28 10.04 -21.41
N GLN A 70 1.17 10.50 -20.53
CA GLN A 70 1.84 9.69 -19.51
C GLN A 70 0.85 9.29 -18.42
N VAL A 71 0.05 10.24 -17.92
CA VAL A 71 -1.01 9.96 -16.94
C VAL A 71 -2.03 8.96 -17.50
N ALA A 72 -2.49 9.18 -18.73
CA ALA A 72 -3.41 8.27 -19.41
C ALA A 72 -2.81 6.87 -19.64
N SER A 73 -1.53 6.79 -20.00
CA SER A 73 -0.80 5.53 -20.15
C SER A 73 -0.73 4.75 -18.83
N ILE A 74 -0.42 5.41 -17.72
CA ILE A 74 -0.38 4.78 -16.39
C ILE A 74 -1.77 4.30 -16.00
N ALA A 75 -2.81 5.11 -16.18
CA ALA A 75 -4.18 4.71 -15.90
C ALA A 75 -4.61 3.48 -16.71
N HIS A 76 -4.23 3.44 -18.00
CA HIS A 76 -4.45 2.27 -18.86
C HIS A 76 -3.69 1.04 -18.36
N GLN A 77 -2.42 1.19 -17.94
CA GLN A 77 -1.63 0.10 -17.38
C GLN A 77 -2.25 -0.47 -16.09
N ILE A 78 -2.74 0.39 -15.18
CA ILE A 78 -3.43 -0.02 -13.96
C ILE A 78 -4.69 -0.82 -14.29
N LYS A 79 -5.48 -0.35 -15.27
CA LYS A 79 -6.78 -0.95 -15.59
C LYS A 79 -6.66 -2.27 -16.36
N TYR A 80 -5.70 -2.40 -17.28
CA TYR A 80 -5.68 -3.49 -18.25
C TYR A 80 -4.44 -4.37 -18.23
N LEU A 81 -3.31 -3.87 -17.73
CA LEU A 81 -2.01 -4.56 -17.84
C LEU A 81 -1.46 -5.02 -16.49
N TYR A 82 -2.02 -4.52 -15.39
CA TYR A 82 -1.63 -4.88 -14.05
C TYR A 82 -2.16 -6.27 -13.66
N ASN A 83 -1.28 -7.26 -13.64
CA ASN A 83 -1.60 -8.60 -13.16
C ASN A 83 -1.40 -8.70 -11.64
N SER A 84 -2.48 -8.51 -10.90
CA SER A 84 -2.49 -8.62 -9.44
C SER A 84 -2.28 -10.04 -8.88
N ASP A 85 -2.35 -11.08 -9.71
CA ASP A 85 -2.19 -12.48 -9.28
C ASP A 85 -0.74 -12.98 -9.41
N ALA A 86 0.10 -12.25 -10.14
CA ALA A 86 1.51 -12.55 -10.31
C ALA A 86 2.33 -12.07 -9.09
N ILE A 87 2.33 -12.87 -8.03
CA ILE A 87 3.08 -12.55 -6.81
C ILE A 87 4.60 -12.67 -7.07
N PRO A 88 5.39 -11.60 -6.88
CA PRO A 88 6.83 -11.65 -7.05
C PRO A 88 7.47 -12.59 -6.01
N GLN A 89 8.57 -13.25 -6.39
CA GLN A 89 9.28 -14.16 -5.49
C GLN A 89 10.20 -13.44 -4.49
N LYS A 90 10.60 -12.22 -4.84
CA LYS A 90 11.52 -11.39 -4.06
C LYS A 90 11.19 -9.92 -4.27
N THR A 91 11.45 -9.11 -3.25
CA THR A 91 11.34 -7.64 -3.29
C THR A 91 12.66 -7.04 -2.81
N THR A 92 12.98 -5.83 -3.24
CA THR A 92 14.21 -5.14 -2.81
C THR A 92 13.86 -3.86 -2.09
N PHE A 93 14.41 -3.69 -0.88
CA PHE A 93 14.31 -2.48 -0.08
C PHE A 93 15.62 -1.72 -0.13
N ILE A 94 15.59 -0.40 0.06
CA ILE A 94 16.80 0.40 0.27
C ILE A 94 16.88 0.72 1.75
N ILE A 95 17.75 0.04 2.48
CA ILE A 95 17.92 0.24 3.94
C ILE A 95 19.30 0.81 4.17
N ASP A 96 19.37 1.97 4.83
CA ASP A 96 20.62 2.70 5.09
C ASP A 96 21.46 2.91 3.81
N GLY A 97 20.76 3.22 2.71
CA GLY A 97 21.37 3.42 1.38
C GLY A 97 21.84 2.16 0.67
N LYS A 98 21.60 0.96 1.23
CA LYS A 98 22.00 -0.33 0.65
C LYS A 98 20.78 -1.12 0.15
N PRO A 99 20.85 -1.73 -1.05
CA PRO A 99 19.79 -2.60 -1.53
C PRO A 99 19.79 -3.92 -0.75
N VAL A 100 18.68 -4.23 -0.09
CA VAL A 100 18.43 -5.47 0.63
C VAL A 100 17.30 -6.23 -0.06
N THR A 101 17.62 -7.38 -0.65
CA THR A 101 16.63 -8.23 -1.31
C THR A 101 16.06 -9.24 -0.34
N VAL A 102 14.74 -9.25 -0.19
CA VAL A 102 13.98 -10.13 0.70
C VAL A 102 13.15 -11.11 -0.12
N LYS A 103 13.13 -12.38 0.28
CA LYS A 103 12.27 -13.40 -0.34
C LYS A 103 10.82 -13.25 0.16
N VAL A 104 9.87 -13.26 -0.77
CA VAL A 104 8.45 -13.31 -0.47
C VAL A 104 8.07 -14.77 -0.18
N MET A 105 7.66 -15.05 1.05
CA MET A 105 7.26 -16.39 1.46
C MET A 105 5.78 -16.59 1.18
N LYS A 106 5.45 -17.74 0.57
CA LYS A 106 4.07 -18.18 0.37
C LYS A 106 3.44 -18.74 1.65
N ASN A 107 4.25 -19.19 2.61
CA ASN A 107 3.71 -19.67 3.88
C ASN A 107 3.68 -18.53 4.91
N LEU A 108 2.50 -17.94 5.10
CA LEU A 108 2.24 -16.85 6.04
C LEU A 108 2.21 -17.29 7.52
N SER A 109 2.25 -18.61 7.78
CA SER A 109 2.23 -19.15 9.15
C SER A 109 3.61 -19.18 9.81
N VAL A 110 4.68 -18.80 9.11
CA VAL A 110 6.09 -18.90 9.56
C VAL A 110 6.59 -17.52 10.04
N GLU A 111 5.71 -16.72 10.62
CA GLU A 111 6.02 -15.35 11.06
C GLU A 111 6.24 -15.29 12.57
N PRO A 112 7.03 -14.33 13.07
CA PRO A 112 7.07 -14.02 14.49
C PRO A 112 5.65 -13.77 15.01
N ALA A 113 5.31 -14.31 16.19
CA ALA A 113 3.96 -14.22 16.73
C ALA A 113 3.43 -12.78 16.81
N GLY A 114 4.30 -11.80 17.10
CA GLY A 114 3.95 -10.37 17.10
C GLY A 114 3.52 -9.86 15.72
N ALA A 115 4.34 -10.07 14.68
CA ALA A 115 4.00 -9.69 13.31
C ALA A 115 2.70 -10.34 12.84
N PHE A 116 2.49 -11.61 13.21
CA PHE A 116 1.28 -12.34 12.86
C PHE A 116 0.03 -11.73 13.50
N LEU A 117 0.09 -11.39 14.79
CA LEU A 117 -1.03 -10.78 15.50
C LEU A 117 -1.35 -9.39 14.97
N ALA A 118 -0.33 -8.55 14.73
CA ALA A 118 -0.50 -7.20 14.20
C ALA A 118 -1.11 -7.20 12.79
N ALA A 119 -0.60 -8.04 11.88
CA ALA A 119 -1.16 -8.16 10.54
C ALA A 119 -2.60 -8.68 10.57
N ARG A 120 -2.93 -9.64 11.45
CA ARG A 120 -4.30 -10.12 11.64
C ARG A 120 -5.24 -9.00 12.11
N GLU A 121 -4.79 -8.15 13.02
CA GLU A 121 -5.57 -7.02 13.54
C GLU A 121 -5.86 -5.99 12.45
N ILE A 122 -4.85 -5.59 11.68
CA ILE A 122 -5.01 -4.66 10.54
C ILE A 122 -6.03 -5.21 9.53
N ILE A 123 -5.92 -6.50 9.17
CA ILE A 123 -6.85 -7.12 8.22
C ILE A 123 -8.27 -7.16 8.78
N ALA A 124 -8.43 -7.55 10.04
CA ALA A 124 -9.74 -7.64 10.67
C ALA A 124 -10.43 -6.27 10.78
N ASP A 125 -9.67 -5.23 11.11
CA ASP A 125 -10.19 -3.86 11.19
C ASP A 125 -10.60 -3.31 9.83
N GLU A 126 -9.82 -3.61 8.78
CA GLU A 126 -10.16 -3.22 7.41
C GLU A 126 -11.45 -3.89 6.93
N ILE A 127 -11.60 -5.18 7.20
CA ILE A 127 -12.82 -5.94 6.89
C ILE A 127 -14.01 -5.36 7.68
N ALA A 128 -13.83 -5.07 8.96
CA ALA A 128 -14.89 -4.50 9.79
C ALA A 128 -15.34 -3.12 9.27
N LYS A 129 -14.41 -2.26 8.85
CA LYS A 129 -14.72 -0.97 8.22
C LYS A 129 -15.51 -1.14 6.92
N HIS A 130 -15.10 -2.09 6.07
CA HIS A 130 -15.82 -2.39 4.82
C HIS A 130 -17.25 -2.85 5.09
N ILE A 131 -17.44 -3.77 6.04
CA ILE A 131 -18.77 -4.27 6.44
C ILE A 131 -19.64 -3.14 7.01
N GLN A 132 -19.07 -2.24 7.81
CA GLN A 132 -19.81 -1.08 8.34
C GLN A 132 -20.30 -0.13 7.23
N GLN A 133 -19.52 0.02 6.15
CA GLN A 133 -19.84 0.95 5.06
C GLN A 133 -20.75 0.34 3.99
N HIS A 134 -20.59 -0.94 3.69
CA HIS A 134 -21.23 -1.60 2.55
C HIS A 134 -22.21 -2.71 2.93
N GLY A 135 -22.33 -3.02 4.22
CA GLY A 135 -23.17 -4.12 4.73
C GLY A 135 -22.41 -5.44 4.79
N GLU A 136 -22.99 -6.40 5.52
CA GLU A 136 -22.40 -7.73 5.75
C GLU A 136 -22.64 -8.70 4.58
N GLU A 137 -23.65 -8.44 3.76
CA GLU A 137 -24.01 -9.32 2.64
C GLU A 137 -22.92 -9.32 1.55
N ASN A 138 -22.36 -10.51 1.27
CA ASN A 138 -21.35 -10.74 0.23
C ASN A 138 -20.15 -9.79 0.29
N TRP A 139 -19.76 -9.34 1.49
CA TRP A 139 -18.66 -8.41 1.69
C TRP A 139 -17.35 -8.86 1.03
N GLN A 140 -17.09 -10.19 0.98
CA GLN A 140 -15.91 -10.77 0.35
C GLN A 140 -15.82 -10.52 -1.17
N GLY A 141 -16.96 -10.42 -1.86
CA GLY A 141 -17.00 -10.21 -3.31
C GLY A 141 -16.74 -8.75 -3.72
N SER A 142 -16.99 -7.80 -2.82
CA SER A 142 -16.76 -6.37 -3.01
C SER A 142 -15.57 -5.82 -2.22
N PHE A 143 -14.91 -6.65 -1.43
CA PHE A 143 -13.82 -6.23 -0.55
C PHE A 143 -12.63 -5.72 -1.37
N SER A 144 -12.32 -4.45 -1.18
CA SER A 144 -11.12 -3.81 -1.73
C SER A 144 -10.38 -3.14 -0.58
N PRO A 145 -9.25 -3.70 -0.11
CA PRO A 145 -8.51 -3.12 1.00
C PRO A 145 -7.93 -1.77 0.61
N SER A 146 -7.89 -0.82 1.55
CA SER A 146 -7.21 0.45 1.35
C SER A 146 -5.71 0.24 1.11
N LEU A 147 -5.12 1.13 0.28
CA LEU A 147 -3.69 1.07 -0.02
C LEU A 147 -2.84 1.34 1.23
N SER A 148 -3.36 2.10 2.18
CA SER A 148 -2.74 2.30 3.51
C SER A 148 -2.66 0.99 4.29
N SER A 149 -3.75 0.22 4.37
CA SER A 149 -3.75 -1.06 5.09
C SER A 149 -2.87 -2.09 4.39
N CYS A 150 -2.77 -2.04 3.05
CA CYS A 150 -1.76 -2.78 2.30
C CYS A 150 -0.33 -2.44 2.75
N ALA A 151 0.03 -1.15 2.84
CA ALA A 151 1.36 -0.73 3.28
C ALA A 151 1.67 -1.19 4.72
N GLN A 152 0.70 -1.06 5.63
CA GLN A 152 0.85 -1.44 7.03
C GLN A 152 1.13 -2.94 7.20
N ILE A 153 0.36 -3.81 6.53
CA ILE A 153 0.57 -5.27 6.62
C ILE A 153 1.93 -5.64 6.06
N LEU A 154 2.31 -5.08 4.92
CA LEU A 154 3.62 -5.32 4.32
C LEU A 154 4.76 -4.85 5.24
N ALA A 155 4.56 -3.76 5.99
CA ALA A 155 5.54 -3.27 6.94
C ALA A 155 5.75 -4.27 8.09
N GLN A 156 4.66 -4.77 8.69
CA GLN A 156 4.70 -5.81 9.71
C GLN A 156 5.39 -7.09 9.21
N TYR A 157 5.14 -7.46 7.95
CA TYR A 157 5.70 -8.66 7.34
C TYR A 157 7.19 -8.55 7.02
N PHE A 158 7.60 -7.45 6.39
CA PHE A 158 8.94 -7.31 5.85
C PHE A 158 9.95 -6.80 6.86
N TYR A 159 9.53 -6.10 7.92
CA TYR A 159 10.41 -5.46 8.89
C TYR A 159 11.57 -6.37 9.36
N CYS A 160 11.25 -7.52 9.96
CA CYS A 160 12.28 -8.41 10.52
C CYS A 160 13.23 -8.96 9.46
N ARG A 161 12.73 -9.23 8.25
CA ARG A 161 13.53 -9.83 7.18
C ARG A 161 14.39 -8.82 6.44
N ALA A 162 13.88 -7.61 6.27
CA ALA A 162 14.58 -6.55 5.59
C ALA A 162 15.66 -5.95 6.52
N THR A 163 15.36 -5.78 7.80
CA THR A 163 16.28 -5.17 8.77
C THR A 163 17.18 -6.16 9.50
N GLY A 164 16.80 -7.45 9.55
CA GLY A 164 17.46 -8.46 10.37
C GLY A 164 17.26 -8.29 11.89
N LYS A 165 16.42 -7.34 12.31
CA LYS A 165 16.15 -7.02 13.72
C LYS A 165 15.03 -7.88 14.30
N PRO A 166 14.99 -8.12 15.63
CA PRO A 166 13.86 -8.75 16.27
C PRO A 166 12.60 -7.90 16.10
N TYR A 167 11.43 -8.55 16.06
CA TYR A 167 10.16 -7.87 15.87
C TYR A 167 9.89 -6.84 16.98
N ASN A 168 9.57 -5.62 16.57
CA ASN A 168 9.12 -4.54 17.43
C ASN A 168 7.99 -3.80 16.70
N GLU A 169 6.83 -3.70 17.32
CA GLU A 169 5.62 -3.14 16.69
C GLU A 169 5.79 -1.68 16.25
N TYR A 170 6.41 -0.84 17.09
CA TYR A 170 6.65 0.56 16.78
C TYR A 170 7.65 0.72 15.61
N ALA A 171 8.74 -0.03 15.65
CA ALA A 171 9.74 0.01 14.58
C ALA A 171 9.20 -0.58 13.26
N ALA A 172 8.31 -1.56 13.34
CA ALA A 172 7.63 -2.10 12.17
C ALA A 172 6.60 -1.11 11.60
N ALA A 173 5.95 -0.31 12.44
CA ALA A 173 5.09 0.79 11.98
C ALA A 173 5.88 1.90 11.30
N GLU A 174 7.04 2.31 11.83
CA GLU A 174 7.94 3.26 11.17
C GLU A 174 8.47 2.73 9.83
N PHE A 175 8.66 1.41 9.73
CA PHE A 175 9.08 0.77 8.48
C PHE A 175 8.05 0.88 7.35
N GLU A 176 6.82 1.31 7.62
CA GLU A 176 5.81 1.62 6.59
C GLU A 176 6.34 2.64 5.58
N GLU A 177 7.14 3.61 6.00
CA GLU A 177 7.74 4.60 5.08
C GLU A 177 8.65 3.95 4.04
N GLN A 178 9.38 2.90 4.42
CA GLN A 178 10.21 2.12 3.49
C GLN A 178 9.36 1.27 2.55
N VAL A 179 8.24 0.74 3.03
CA VAL A 179 7.28 0.00 2.20
C VAL A 179 6.62 0.92 1.18
N ARG A 180 6.31 2.16 1.54
CA ARG A 180 5.73 3.15 0.61
C ARG A 180 6.62 3.43 -0.59
N GLN A 181 7.93 3.24 -0.48
CA GLN A 181 8.87 3.42 -1.58
C GLN A 181 8.90 2.23 -2.56
N LEU A 182 8.29 1.09 -2.22
CA LEU A 182 8.25 -0.06 -3.11
C LEU A 182 7.44 0.24 -4.38
N PRO A 183 7.85 -0.32 -5.53
CA PRO A 183 7.03 -0.31 -6.74
C PRO A 183 5.66 -0.93 -6.49
N VAL A 184 4.63 -0.32 -7.06
CA VAL A 184 3.24 -0.81 -6.98
C VAL A 184 3.11 -2.24 -7.48
N THR A 185 3.82 -2.55 -8.58
CA THR A 185 3.83 -3.88 -9.20
C THR A 185 4.36 -4.97 -8.29
N ASP A 186 5.19 -4.60 -7.32
CA ASP A 186 5.78 -5.54 -6.37
C ASP A 186 4.94 -5.61 -5.10
N ALA A 187 4.53 -4.46 -4.57
CA ALA A 187 3.84 -4.38 -3.29
C ALA A 187 2.40 -4.93 -3.34
N LEU A 188 1.61 -4.53 -4.34
CA LEU A 188 0.17 -4.83 -4.35
C LEU A 188 -0.17 -6.32 -4.55
N PRO A 189 0.50 -7.10 -5.42
CA PRO A 189 0.21 -8.54 -5.52
C PRO A 189 0.50 -9.27 -4.21
N ILE A 190 1.54 -8.84 -3.49
CA ILE A 190 1.87 -9.38 -2.17
C ILE A 190 0.79 -9.00 -1.18
N ALA A 191 0.42 -7.73 -1.07
CA ALA A 191 -0.61 -7.30 -0.12
C ALA A 191 -1.95 -8.04 -0.38
N LYS A 192 -2.38 -8.13 -1.64
CA LYS A 192 -3.58 -8.90 -2.04
C LYS A 192 -3.49 -10.35 -1.57
N TYR A 193 -2.34 -11.00 -1.76
CA TYR A 193 -2.12 -12.36 -1.30
C TYR A 193 -2.34 -12.50 0.21
N PHE A 194 -1.87 -11.53 1.00
CA PHE A 194 -2.05 -11.52 2.46
C PHE A 194 -3.51 -11.40 2.84
N PHE A 195 -4.23 -10.41 2.30
CA PHE A 195 -5.65 -10.23 2.60
C PHE A 195 -6.51 -11.47 2.24
N LEU A 196 -6.18 -12.17 1.16
CA LEU A 196 -6.95 -13.34 0.71
C LEU A 196 -6.58 -14.64 1.43
N ASN A 197 -5.32 -14.81 1.82
CA ASN A 197 -4.78 -16.08 2.32
C ASN A 197 -4.34 -16.03 3.77
N TYR A 198 -4.62 -14.93 4.50
CA TYR A 198 -4.19 -14.84 5.89
C TYR A 198 -4.84 -15.94 6.73
N PRO A 199 -4.05 -16.71 7.49
CA PRO A 199 -4.58 -17.77 8.34
C PRO A 199 -5.62 -17.22 9.31
N THR A 200 -6.69 -17.97 9.55
CA THR A 200 -7.71 -17.72 10.59
C THR A 200 -8.69 -16.56 10.39
N LEU A 201 -8.69 -15.85 9.25
CA LEU A 201 -9.72 -14.83 8.94
C LEU A 201 -11.15 -15.39 8.88
N SER A 202 -11.29 -16.67 8.52
CA SER A 202 -12.57 -17.38 8.42
C SER A 202 -13.12 -17.89 9.75
N LYS A 203 -12.40 -17.71 10.87
CA LYS A 203 -12.94 -18.06 12.18
C LYS A 203 -13.63 -16.82 12.74
N PRO A 204 -14.98 -16.78 12.78
CA PRO A 204 -15.68 -15.71 13.49
C PRO A 204 -15.11 -15.61 14.91
N LYS A 205 -15.06 -14.39 15.46
CA LYS A 205 -14.66 -14.12 16.86
C LYS A 205 -15.67 -14.75 17.83
N THR A 206 -15.83 -16.08 17.81
CA THR A 206 -16.67 -16.84 18.73
C THR A 206 -15.95 -17.10 20.05
N GLY A 207 -14.64 -16.86 20.13
CA GLY A 207 -13.82 -17.16 21.30
C GLY A 207 -14.06 -16.28 22.54
N PHE A 208 -14.50 -15.03 22.37
CA PHE A 208 -14.73 -14.13 23.52
C PHE A 208 -16.08 -14.42 24.19
N TRP A 209 -17.14 -14.59 23.40
CA TRP A 209 -18.47 -14.94 23.91
C TRP A 209 -18.55 -16.37 24.46
N HIS A 210 -17.87 -17.35 23.86
CA HIS A 210 -17.82 -18.70 24.44
C HIS A 210 -17.09 -18.78 25.78
N ARG A 211 -16.05 -17.94 25.99
CA ARG A 211 -15.36 -17.86 27.29
C ARG A 211 -16.21 -17.16 28.35
N LEU A 212 -16.93 -16.10 27.98
CA LEU A 212 -17.86 -15.42 28.89
C LEU A 212 -19.05 -16.33 29.27
N CYS A 213 -19.66 -17.02 28.30
CA CYS A 213 -20.78 -17.94 28.58
C CYS A 213 -20.35 -19.15 29.44
N ARG A 214 -19.12 -19.66 29.28
CA ARG A 214 -18.60 -20.73 30.17
C ARG A 214 -18.33 -20.25 31.60
N LEU A 215 -17.93 -19.00 31.78
CA LEU A 215 -17.76 -18.39 33.10
C LEU A 215 -19.11 -18.14 33.78
N TRP A 216 -20.16 -17.85 33.01
CA TRP A 216 -21.52 -17.67 33.53
C TRP A 216 -22.26 -18.99 33.76
N SER A 217 -21.96 -20.05 33.01
CA SER A 217 -22.54 -21.39 33.22
C SER A 217 -21.90 -22.17 34.37
N ASN A 218 -20.76 -21.71 34.90
CA ASN A 218 -20.01 -22.35 35.98
C ASN A 218 -20.00 -21.52 37.28
N GLY A 219 -20.94 -20.58 37.44
CA GLY A 219 -21.21 -19.95 38.73
C GLY A 219 -21.80 -20.97 39.72
N PRO A 220 -21.36 -20.99 40.99
CA PRO A 220 -21.77 -22.02 41.94
C PRO A 220 -23.27 -21.89 42.29
N VAL A 221 -23.98 -23.02 42.26
CA VAL A 221 -25.19 -23.26 43.06
C VAL A 221 -24.75 -23.84 44.40
#